data_AF-A0A1S8CCN9-F1
#
_entry.id   AF-A0A1S8CCN9-F1
#
_cell.length_a   1.000
_cell.length_b   1.000
_cell.length_c   1.000
_cell.angle_alpha   90.00
_cell.angle_beta   90.00
_cell.angle_gamma   90.00
#
_symmetry.space_group_name_H-M   'P 1'
#
loop_
_entity.id
_entity.type
_entity.pdbx_description
1 polymer ?
#
loop_
_entity_poly.entity_id
_entity_poly.type
_entity_poly.pdbx_seq_one_letter_code
_entity_poly.pdbx_strand_id
1 'polypeptide(L)'
;MRSSRTTRRRLLALPVTGAAALALVLSGCGAEEETTGAVDLTASQTTETTTEAPTTDSPTTDTSTPAAGGTSAQPGQLIVGGTSVFELAARSDADALGELAELAGAPAFGTELPVLSVPTDEGFWVGTPDTGRMWVQLTEQGESPADVAPGDVVTFQGILVAHDEAFVQGLGLPDEEATALTEIGHHVEVPSAGELTIG
;
A
#
# COMPACT_ATOMS: atom_id res chain seq x y z
N MET A 1 -15.25 -54.79 -11.34
CA MET A 1 -14.70 -55.07 -9.99
C MET A 1 -14.19 -53.77 -9.41
N ARG A 2 -14.56 -53.51 -8.16
CA ARG A 2 -14.43 -52.24 -7.43
C ARG A 2 -12.99 -52.02 -6.97
N SER A 3 -12.54 -50.76 -6.91
CA SER A 3 -11.62 -50.34 -5.84
C SER A 3 -11.75 -48.84 -5.58
N SER A 4 -12.58 -48.52 -4.60
CA SER A 4 -12.75 -47.19 -4.01
C SER A 4 -11.65 -46.99 -2.97
N ARG A 5 -10.81 -45.96 -3.11
CA ARG A 5 -9.86 -45.56 -2.06
C ARG A 5 -10.42 -44.40 -1.27
N THR A 6 -10.85 -44.70 -0.06
CA THR A 6 -11.38 -43.76 0.95
C THR A 6 -10.20 -43.17 1.73
N THR A 7 -9.79 -41.95 1.42
CA THR A 7 -8.78 -41.24 2.23
C THR A 7 -9.47 -40.60 3.43
N ARG A 8 -9.20 -41.14 4.62
CA ARG A 8 -9.74 -40.66 5.90
C ARG A 8 -9.10 -39.33 6.28
N ARG A 9 -9.93 -38.30 6.43
CA ARG A 9 -9.61 -37.04 7.12
C ARG A 9 -9.22 -37.34 8.57
N ARG A 10 -8.04 -36.87 9.01
CA ARG A 10 -7.70 -36.77 10.43
C ARG A 10 -8.09 -35.38 10.91
N LEU A 11 -9.19 -35.31 11.65
CA LEU A 11 -9.58 -34.15 12.44
C LEU A 11 -8.72 -34.17 13.73
N LEU A 12 -7.86 -33.17 13.90
CA LEU A 12 -7.22 -32.90 15.18
C LEU A 12 -8.09 -31.85 15.89
N ALA A 13 -8.82 -32.29 16.90
CA ALA A 13 -9.52 -31.42 17.84
C ALA A 13 -8.52 -30.98 18.92
N LEU A 14 -8.31 -29.67 19.05
CA LEU A 14 -7.57 -29.07 20.16
C LEU A 14 -8.56 -28.47 21.15
N PRO A 15 -8.47 -28.79 22.46
CA PRO A 15 -9.37 -28.26 23.47
C PRO A 15 -9.03 -26.82 23.87
N VAL A 16 -10.09 -26.03 24.01
CA VAL A 16 -10.18 -24.70 24.63
C VAL A 16 -9.82 -24.79 26.12
N THR A 17 -8.89 -23.96 26.61
CA THR A 17 -8.86 -23.52 28.01
C THR A 17 -7.99 -22.26 28.16
N GLY A 18 -8.55 -21.17 28.69
CA GLY A 18 -7.76 -19.98 29.05
C GLY A 18 -8.60 -18.73 29.31
N ALA A 19 -9.36 -18.73 30.40
CA ALA A 19 -9.98 -17.53 30.95
C ALA A 19 -9.00 -16.80 31.90
N ALA A 20 -9.28 -15.50 32.14
CA ALA A 20 -8.67 -14.55 33.08
C ALA A 20 -7.59 -13.63 32.45
N ALA A 21 -7.54 -12.32 32.66
CA ALA A 21 -8.22 -11.46 33.63
C ALA A 21 -8.31 -10.01 33.12
N LEU A 22 -9.31 -9.30 33.66
CA LEU A 22 -9.50 -7.85 33.66
C LEU A 22 -8.25 -7.11 34.19
N ALA A 23 -7.83 -6.05 33.50
CA ALA A 23 -7.18 -4.89 34.13
C ALA A 23 -7.54 -3.61 33.35
N LEU A 24 -8.62 -2.96 33.80
CA LEU A 24 -8.92 -1.56 33.49
C LEU A 24 -7.88 -0.68 34.19
N VAL A 25 -7.03 0.00 33.42
CA VAL A 25 -6.28 1.16 33.91
C VAL A 25 -6.85 2.41 33.26
N LEU A 26 -7.85 2.97 33.93
CA LEU A 26 -8.22 4.38 33.83
C LEU A 26 -7.16 5.19 34.59
N SER A 27 -6.32 5.93 33.89
CA SER A 27 -5.48 6.99 34.49
C SER A 27 -5.05 7.95 33.39
N GLY A 28 -5.69 9.12 33.34
CA GLY A 28 -5.30 10.17 32.39
C GLY A 28 -6.27 11.33 32.24
N CYS A 29 -6.92 11.77 33.33
CA CYS A 29 -7.60 13.06 33.36
C CYS A 29 -6.52 14.13 33.61
N GLY A 30 -6.19 14.93 32.60
CA GLY A 30 -5.13 15.94 32.66
C GLY A 30 -5.53 17.22 31.94
N ALA A 31 -6.04 18.15 32.76
CA ALA A 31 -6.04 19.60 32.65
C ALA A 31 -6.28 20.28 31.28
N GLU A 32 -7.34 21.07 31.27
CA GLU A 32 -7.63 22.17 30.38
C GLU A 32 -6.54 23.26 30.52
N GLU A 33 -5.90 23.66 29.41
CA GLU A 33 -5.24 24.97 29.31
C GLU A 33 -5.82 25.73 28.13
N GLU A 34 -6.73 26.64 28.47
CA GLU A 34 -7.11 27.79 27.68
C GLU A 34 -5.88 28.71 27.53
N THR A 35 -5.34 28.87 26.32
CA THR A 35 -4.45 29.98 25.99
C THR A 35 -5.05 30.79 24.85
N THR A 36 -5.71 31.86 25.27
CA THR A 36 -6.09 32.99 24.44
C THR A 36 -4.83 33.79 24.12
N GLY A 37 -4.40 33.80 22.87
CA GLY A 37 -3.20 34.51 22.43
C GLY A 37 -3.37 35.12 21.04
N ALA A 38 -4.24 36.13 20.94
CA ALA A 38 -4.28 37.01 19.78
C ALA A 38 -3.05 37.93 19.81
N VAL A 39 -2.21 37.84 18.78
CA VAL A 39 -1.28 38.91 18.40
C VAL A 39 -1.42 39.18 16.91
N ASP A 40 -2.27 40.16 16.61
CA ASP A 40 -2.10 41.02 15.45
C ASP A 40 -0.86 41.91 15.71
N LEU A 41 0.00 42.09 14.70
CA LEU A 41 0.68 43.35 14.36
C LEU A 41 1.75 43.11 13.27
N THR A 42 1.38 43.48 12.04
CA THR A 42 2.07 44.48 11.20
C THR A 42 3.60 44.48 11.15
N ALA A 43 4.17 44.19 9.97
CA ALA A 43 5.16 45.07 9.32
C ALA A 43 5.40 44.67 7.86
N SER A 44 5.02 45.55 6.95
CA SER A 44 5.52 45.60 5.58
C SER A 44 7.03 45.86 5.58
N GLN A 45 7.78 45.12 4.77
CA GLN A 45 9.06 45.61 4.26
C GLN A 45 9.19 45.33 2.77
N THR A 46 9.30 46.43 2.04
CA THR A 46 9.59 46.58 0.62
C THR A 46 11.10 46.49 0.39
N THR A 47 11.47 46.30 -0.89
CA THR A 47 12.79 46.50 -1.53
C THR A 47 13.79 45.33 -1.33
N GLU A 48 14.55 44.85 -2.31
CA GLU A 48 15.03 45.45 -3.55
C GLU A 48 15.64 44.38 -4.49
N THR A 49 15.74 44.74 -5.77
CA THR A 49 16.33 44.03 -6.92
C THR A 49 17.77 43.53 -6.70
N THR A 50 18.10 42.33 -7.19
CA THR A 50 19.43 42.06 -7.80
C THR A 50 19.34 40.97 -8.87
N THR A 51 19.65 41.40 -10.09
CA THR A 51 19.97 40.59 -11.27
C THR A 51 21.35 39.97 -11.10
N GLU A 52 21.46 38.64 -11.12
CA GLU A 52 22.65 37.95 -11.60
C GLU A 52 22.23 36.69 -12.36
N ALA A 53 22.67 36.60 -13.61
CA ALA A 53 22.55 35.43 -14.46
C ALA A 53 23.84 34.60 -14.35
N PRO A 54 23.80 33.36 -13.85
CA PRO A 54 24.86 32.40 -14.09
C PRO A 54 24.56 31.63 -15.38
N THR A 55 25.42 31.79 -16.38
CA THR A 55 25.59 30.84 -17.48
C THR A 55 26.04 29.49 -16.89
N THR A 56 25.17 28.49 -16.95
CA THR A 56 25.51 27.10 -16.67
C THR A 56 25.52 26.31 -17.97
N ASP A 57 26.74 26.04 -18.43
CA ASP A 57 27.05 25.01 -19.42
C ASP A 57 26.42 23.69 -18.96
N SER A 58 25.44 23.19 -19.74
CA SER A 58 24.77 21.93 -19.46
C SER A 58 25.60 20.80 -20.06
N PRO A 59 26.22 19.90 -19.26
CA PRO A 59 26.69 18.64 -19.80
C PRO A 59 25.48 17.84 -20.27
N THR A 60 25.33 17.65 -21.58
CA THR A 60 24.47 16.62 -22.16
C THR A 60 24.97 15.27 -21.67
N THR A 61 24.40 14.82 -20.57
CA THR A 61 24.55 13.45 -20.11
C THR A 61 23.52 12.67 -20.88
N ASP A 62 23.96 11.96 -21.92
CA ASP A 62 23.18 10.93 -22.60
C ASP A 62 22.82 9.84 -21.57
N THR A 63 21.79 10.12 -20.78
CA THR A 63 21.13 9.13 -19.95
C THR A 63 20.37 8.25 -20.91
N SER A 64 21.05 7.17 -21.31
CA SER A 64 20.44 6.03 -21.96
C SER A 64 19.35 5.51 -21.03
N THR A 65 18.14 6.04 -21.20
CA THR A 65 16.93 5.47 -20.63
C THR A 65 16.89 4.03 -21.12
N PRO A 66 16.96 3.02 -20.24
CA PRO A 66 16.75 1.66 -20.67
C PRO A 66 15.36 1.64 -21.30
N ALA A 67 15.31 1.38 -22.61
CA ALA A 67 14.08 1.07 -23.29
C ALA A 67 13.56 -0.22 -22.69
N ALA A 68 12.78 -0.08 -21.61
CA ALA A 68 11.86 -1.11 -21.19
C ALA A 68 11.01 -1.37 -22.43
N GLY A 69 11.22 -2.51 -23.07
CA GLY A 69 10.30 -3.08 -24.05
C GLY A 69 9.00 -3.48 -23.35
N GLY A 70 8.43 -2.54 -22.61
CA GLY A 70 7.28 -2.70 -21.76
C GLY A 70 6.09 -2.88 -22.66
N THR A 71 5.53 -4.08 -22.62
CA THR A 71 4.11 -4.27 -22.83
C THR A 71 3.42 -3.15 -22.07
N SER A 72 2.84 -2.19 -22.80
CA SER A 72 2.10 -1.10 -22.19
C SER A 72 1.02 -1.74 -21.33
N ALA A 73 1.13 -1.60 -20.01
CA ALA A 73 0.18 -2.20 -19.08
C ALA A 73 -1.22 -1.70 -19.45
N GLN A 74 -2.12 -2.61 -19.78
CA GLN A 74 -3.49 -2.25 -20.13
C GLN A 74 -4.20 -1.73 -18.88
N PRO A 75 -5.27 -0.93 -19.04
CA PRO A 75 -6.06 -0.43 -17.92
C PRO A 75 -6.51 -1.58 -17.00
N GLY A 76 -6.52 -1.34 -15.69
CA GLY A 76 -6.92 -2.34 -14.69
C GLY A 76 -5.85 -3.40 -14.38
N GLN A 77 -4.59 -3.20 -14.78
CA GLN A 77 -3.52 -4.16 -14.51
C GLN A 77 -2.52 -3.67 -13.46
N LEU A 78 -2.11 -4.61 -12.60
CA LEU A 78 -0.97 -4.49 -11.72
C LEU A 78 0.10 -5.50 -12.14
N ILE A 79 1.20 -5.00 -12.71
CA ILE A 79 2.29 -5.81 -13.25
C ILE A 79 3.51 -5.73 -12.33
N VAL A 80 4.04 -6.87 -11.91
CA VAL A 80 5.30 -6.97 -11.16
C VAL A 80 6.25 -7.91 -11.88
N GLY A 81 7.44 -7.43 -12.24
CA GLY A 81 8.42 -8.25 -12.97
C GLY A 81 7.92 -8.81 -14.31
N GLY A 82 6.87 -8.21 -14.90
CA GLY A 82 6.20 -8.70 -16.11
C GLY A 82 5.02 -9.65 -15.88
N THR A 83 4.69 -9.97 -14.63
CA THR A 83 3.58 -10.86 -14.24
C THR A 83 2.39 -10.07 -13.71
N SER A 84 1.16 -10.47 -14.07
CA SER A 84 -0.08 -9.91 -13.52
C SER A 84 -0.30 -10.39 -12.09
N VAL A 85 -0.27 -9.47 -11.13
CA VAL A 85 -0.36 -9.78 -9.71
C VAL A 85 -1.77 -10.18 -9.29
N PHE A 86 -2.80 -9.59 -9.89
CA PHE A 86 -4.19 -9.91 -9.54
C PHE A 86 -4.53 -11.37 -9.82
N GLU A 87 -4.02 -11.93 -10.93
CA GLU A 87 -4.20 -13.36 -11.24
C GLU A 87 -3.51 -14.28 -10.21
N LEU A 88 -2.42 -13.83 -9.58
CA LEU A 88 -1.77 -14.57 -8.49
C LEU A 88 -2.57 -14.43 -7.19
N ALA A 89 -2.93 -13.19 -6.83
CA ALA A 89 -3.65 -12.87 -5.60
C ALA A 89 -5.03 -13.53 -5.53
N ALA A 90 -5.71 -13.69 -6.67
CA ALA A 90 -7.01 -14.37 -6.75
C ALA A 90 -6.94 -15.89 -6.53
N ARG A 91 -5.77 -16.51 -6.70
CA ARG A 91 -5.64 -17.98 -6.66
C ARG A 91 -5.51 -18.54 -5.23
N SER A 92 -5.06 -17.77 -4.24
CA SER A 92 -4.90 -18.13 -2.81
C SER A 92 -4.24 -19.48 -2.48
N ASP A 93 -3.75 -20.21 -3.49
CA ASP A 93 -3.09 -21.49 -3.34
C ASP A 93 -1.58 -21.30 -3.12
N ALA A 94 -0.93 -22.32 -2.56
CA ALA A 94 0.47 -22.24 -2.16
C ALA A 94 1.42 -22.02 -3.35
N ASP A 95 1.06 -22.48 -4.55
CA ASP A 95 1.90 -22.31 -5.74
C ASP A 95 1.85 -20.84 -6.17
N ALA A 96 0.66 -20.23 -6.24
CA ALA A 96 0.49 -18.81 -6.57
C ALA A 96 1.16 -17.87 -5.55
N LEU A 97 1.07 -18.19 -4.25
CA LEU A 97 1.77 -17.45 -3.20
C LEU A 97 3.30 -17.61 -3.29
N GLY A 98 3.78 -18.79 -3.69
CA GLY A 98 5.19 -19.04 -3.97
C GLY A 98 5.69 -18.18 -5.14
N GLU A 99 4.93 -18.12 -6.24
CA GLU A 99 5.24 -17.26 -7.39
C GLU A 99 5.28 -15.76 -6.99
N LEU A 100 4.33 -15.31 -6.16
CA LEU A 100 4.31 -13.92 -5.67
C LEU A 100 5.53 -13.60 -4.79
N ALA A 101 5.96 -14.55 -3.95
CA ALA A 101 7.15 -14.40 -3.13
C ALA A 101 8.45 -14.32 -3.94
N GLU A 102 8.53 -15.01 -5.09
CA GLU A 102 9.67 -14.89 -6.02
C GLU A 102 9.77 -13.52 -6.67
N LEU A 103 8.67 -12.76 -6.71
CA LEU A 103 8.60 -11.39 -7.24
C LEU A 103 8.88 -10.30 -6.20
N ALA A 104 9.07 -10.64 -4.92
CA ALA A 104 9.33 -9.66 -3.88
C ALA A 104 10.60 -8.84 -4.18
N GLY A 105 10.51 -7.52 -3.98
CA GLY A 105 11.54 -6.53 -4.31
C GLY A 105 11.54 -6.09 -5.78
N ALA A 106 10.70 -6.68 -6.64
CA ALA A 106 10.60 -6.26 -8.03
C ALA A 106 9.74 -5.00 -8.19
N PRO A 107 10.02 -4.19 -9.23
CA PRO A 107 9.18 -3.04 -9.59
C PRO A 107 7.74 -3.45 -9.90
N ALA A 108 6.80 -2.70 -9.34
CA ALA A 108 5.37 -2.81 -9.53
C ALA A 108 4.85 -1.62 -10.34
N PHE A 109 3.99 -1.89 -11.32
CA PHE A 109 3.34 -0.89 -12.16
C PHE A 109 1.83 -1.13 -12.15
N GLY A 110 1.09 -0.22 -11.53
CA GLY A 110 -0.37 -0.19 -11.58
C GLY A 110 -0.86 0.81 -12.61
N THR A 111 -1.73 0.39 -13.52
CA THR A 111 -2.32 1.28 -14.55
C THR A 111 -3.83 1.30 -14.44
N GLU A 112 -4.40 2.49 -14.25
CA GLU A 112 -5.85 2.74 -14.18
C GLU A 112 -6.59 1.71 -13.30
N LEU A 113 -6.08 1.54 -12.08
CA LEU A 113 -6.60 0.61 -11.09
C LEU A 113 -7.71 1.26 -10.27
N PRO A 114 -8.91 0.68 -10.20
CA PRO A 114 -9.95 1.19 -9.32
C PRO A 114 -9.59 0.93 -7.85
N VAL A 115 -9.81 1.94 -7.02
CA VAL A 115 -9.68 1.89 -5.57
C VAL A 115 -10.98 1.31 -4.98
N LEU A 116 -10.85 0.22 -4.24
CA LEU A 116 -11.97 -0.51 -3.65
C LEU A 116 -12.36 0.06 -2.28
N SER A 117 -11.37 0.28 -1.42
CA SER A 117 -11.54 0.86 -0.08
C SER A 117 -10.26 1.53 0.40
N VAL A 118 -10.40 2.49 1.31
CA VAL A 118 -9.31 3.28 1.91
C VAL A 118 -9.43 3.20 3.44
N PRO A 119 -8.97 2.12 4.06
CA PRO A 119 -9.16 1.88 5.49
C PRO A 119 -8.21 2.69 6.37
N THR A 120 -7.05 3.06 5.83
CA THR A 120 -6.05 3.89 6.50
C THR A 120 -5.74 5.12 5.67
N ASP A 121 -5.08 6.10 6.27
CA ASP A 121 -4.60 7.31 5.60
C ASP A 121 -3.47 7.02 4.61
N GLU A 122 -2.63 6.04 4.92
CA GLU A 122 -1.47 5.67 4.10
C GLU A 122 -1.73 4.42 3.23
N GLY A 123 -2.92 3.82 3.26
CA GLY A 123 -3.12 2.52 2.62
C GLY A 123 -4.54 2.26 2.14
N PHE A 124 -4.61 1.60 0.98
CA PHE A 124 -5.86 1.33 0.29
C PHE A 124 -5.79 0.04 -0.54
N TRP A 125 -6.96 -0.52 -0.82
CA TRP A 125 -7.12 -1.68 -1.68
C TRP A 125 -7.38 -1.27 -3.13
N VAL A 126 -6.65 -1.86 -4.06
CA VAL A 126 -6.90 -1.72 -5.51
C VAL A 126 -7.25 -3.06 -6.14
N GLY A 127 -7.92 -3.02 -7.30
CA GLY A 127 -8.25 -4.19 -8.09
C GLY A 127 -9.75 -4.32 -8.31
N THR A 128 -10.24 -5.52 -8.60
CA THR A 128 -11.67 -5.76 -8.77
C THR A 128 -12.13 -6.92 -7.91
N PRO A 129 -13.41 -6.97 -7.51
CA PRO A 129 -13.94 -8.10 -6.74
C PRO A 129 -13.74 -9.46 -7.43
N ASP A 130 -13.73 -9.48 -8.77
CA ASP A 130 -13.69 -10.71 -9.56
C ASP A 130 -12.27 -11.17 -9.91
N THR A 131 -11.32 -10.24 -9.98
CA THR A 131 -9.93 -10.52 -10.38
C THR A 131 -8.96 -10.55 -9.21
N GLY A 132 -9.43 -10.28 -7.99
CA GLY A 132 -8.59 -10.14 -6.80
C GLY A 132 -8.20 -8.69 -6.53
N ARG A 133 -7.65 -8.49 -5.34
CA ARG A 133 -7.25 -7.18 -4.82
C ARG A 133 -5.82 -7.21 -4.30
N MET A 134 -5.17 -6.05 -4.27
CA MET A 134 -3.84 -5.88 -3.71
C MET A 134 -3.83 -4.65 -2.79
N TRP A 135 -3.10 -4.74 -1.68
CA TRP A 135 -2.87 -3.62 -0.77
C TRP A 135 -1.77 -2.73 -1.34
N VAL A 136 -2.03 -1.42 -1.33
CA VAL A 136 -1.05 -0.39 -1.68
C VAL A 136 -0.79 0.43 -0.42
N GLN A 137 0.47 0.58 -0.06
CA GLN A 137 0.97 1.34 1.08
C GLN A 137 1.79 2.51 0.57
N LEU A 138 1.39 3.73 0.92
CA LEU A 138 2.19 4.93 0.75
C LEU A 138 3.25 4.97 1.85
N THR A 139 4.51 5.25 1.50
CA THR A 139 5.63 5.19 2.46
C THR A 139 6.26 6.55 2.81
N GLU A 140 5.88 7.63 2.11
CA GLU A 140 6.33 8.98 2.48
C GLU A 140 5.54 9.55 3.66
N GLN A 141 6.28 9.99 4.69
CA GLN A 141 5.73 10.66 5.86
C GLN A 141 5.76 12.19 5.66
N GLY A 142 4.65 12.86 5.93
CA GLY A 142 4.63 14.29 6.27
C GLY A 142 4.14 15.27 5.21
N GLU A 143 3.84 14.82 3.99
CA GLU A 143 2.91 15.54 3.11
C GLU A 143 1.54 14.87 3.24
N SER A 144 0.47 15.66 3.27
CA SER A 144 -0.88 15.09 3.25
C SER A 144 -0.94 14.13 2.06
N PRO A 145 -1.11 12.81 2.27
CA PRO A 145 -1.14 11.87 1.16
C PRO A 145 -2.17 12.32 0.15
N ALA A 146 -1.98 11.97 -1.12
CA ALA A 146 -2.98 12.23 -2.14
C ALA A 146 -4.36 11.83 -1.59
N ASP A 147 -5.37 12.69 -1.73
CA ASP A 147 -6.73 12.44 -1.24
C ASP A 147 -7.36 11.29 -2.06
N VAL A 148 -6.96 10.05 -1.76
CA VAL A 148 -7.47 8.84 -2.40
C VAL A 148 -8.80 8.47 -1.75
N ALA A 149 -9.82 8.25 -2.57
CA ALA A 149 -11.15 7.85 -2.15
C ALA A 149 -11.59 6.53 -2.81
N PRO A 150 -12.50 5.77 -2.18
CA PRO A 150 -13.13 4.63 -2.84
C PRO A 150 -13.83 5.05 -4.14
N GLY A 151 -13.57 4.32 -5.22
CA GLY A 151 -14.08 4.61 -6.56
C GLY A 151 -13.13 5.41 -7.45
N ASP A 152 -12.04 5.97 -6.90
CA ASP A 152 -10.99 6.60 -7.69
C ASP A 152 -10.30 5.59 -8.60
N VAL A 153 -9.70 6.09 -9.68
CA VAL A 153 -8.86 5.31 -10.58
C VAL A 153 -7.43 5.79 -10.45
N VAL A 154 -6.52 4.90 -10.07
CA VAL A 154 -5.13 5.24 -9.78
C VAL A 154 -4.14 4.60 -10.74
N THR A 155 -3.08 5.31 -11.04
CA THR A 155 -1.90 4.79 -11.74
C THR A 155 -0.69 5.03 -10.86
N PHE A 156 0.14 4.02 -10.63
CA PHE A 156 1.32 4.17 -9.78
C PHE A 156 2.51 3.31 -10.17
N GLN A 157 3.68 3.70 -9.64
CA GLN A 157 4.89 2.90 -9.61
C GLN A 157 5.29 2.63 -8.15
N GLY A 158 5.74 1.42 -7.87
CA GLY A 158 6.12 1.01 -6.53
C GLY A 158 6.99 -0.24 -6.53
N ILE A 159 7.12 -0.86 -5.36
CA ILE A 159 7.85 -2.11 -5.16
C ILE A 159 6.92 -3.11 -4.48
N LEU A 160 6.92 -4.36 -4.96
CA LEU A 160 6.24 -5.44 -4.25
C LEU A 160 7.05 -5.85 -3.03
N VAL A 161 6.46 -5.79 -1.84
CA VAL A 161 7.12 -6.08 -0.57
C VAL A 161 6.37 -7.19 0.15
N ALA A 162 7.11 -8.15 0.71
CA ALA A 162 6.56 -9.16 1.60
C ALA A 162 6.34 -8.54 2.98
N HIS A 163 5.22 -8.88 3.63
CA HIS A 163 4.94 -8.43 5.00
C HIS A 163 4.70 -9.60 5.94
N ASP A 164 4.86 -9.32 7.23
CA ASP A 164 4.56 -10.26 8.30
C ASP A 164 3.24 -9.89 9.01
N GLU A 165 2.91 -10.68 10.03
CA GLU A 165 1.71 -10.44 10.83
C GLU A 165 1.79 -9.13 11.63
N ALA A 166 2.99 -8.70 12.03
CA ALA A 166 3.18 -7.48 12.80
C ALA A 166 2.86 -6.23 11.97
N PHE A 167 3.20 -6.23 10.68
CA PHE A 167 2.77 -5.21 9.73
C PHE A 167 1.24 -5.09 9.69
N VAL A 168 0.53 -6.20 9.46
CA VAL A 168 -0.95 -6.18 9.35
C VAL A 168 -1.61 -5.71 10.64
N GLN A 169 -1.09 -6.14 11.80
CA GLN A 169 -1.58 -5.68 13.10
C GLN A 169 -1.34 -4.18 13.32
N GLY A 170 -0.21 -3.65 12.83
CA GLY A 170 0.13 -2.24 12.92
C GLY A 170 -0.82 -1.31 12.18
N LEU A 171 -1.47 -1.81 11.11
CA LEU A 171 -2.41 -1.03 10.30
C LEU A 171 -3.79 -0.86 10.95
N GLY A 172 -4.15 -1.69 11.94
CA GLY A 172 -5.46 -1.60 12.61
C GLY A 172 -6.66 -1.85 11.68
N LEU A 173 -6.48 -2.68 10.64
CA LEU A 173 -7.53 -2.98 9.66
C LEU A 173 -8.72 -3.74 10.28
N PRO A 174 -9.93 -3.63 9.70
CA PRO A 174 -11.04 -4.53 10.03
C PRO A 174 -10.66 -6.01 9.81
N ASP A 175 -11.20 -6.92 10.64
CA ASP A 175 -10.82 -8.35 10.66
C ASP A 175 -10.83 -9.01 9.27
N GLU A 176 -11.83 -8.71 8.44
CA GLU A 176 -11.96 -9.28 7.09
C GLU A 176 -10.82 -8.83 6.16
N GLU A 177 -10.41 -7.57 6.26
CA GLU A 177 -9.34 -7.00 5.46
C GLU A 177 -7.96 -7.42 5.98
N ALA A 178 -7.78 -7.44 7.29
CA ALA A 178 -6.58 -7.98 7.94
C ALA A 178 -6.34 -9.43 7.51
N THR A 179 -7.39 -10.26 7.55
CA THR A 179 -7.32 -11.68 7.13
C THR A 179 -6.87 -11.79 5.68
N ALA A 180 -7.50 -11.03 4.77
CA ALA A 180 -7.14 -11.07 3.36
C ALA A 180 -5.70 -10.58 3.10
N LEU A 181 -5.24 -9.55 3.82
CA LEU A 181 -3.88 -9.05 3.69
C LEU A 181 -2.86 -10.08 4.21
N THR A 182 -3.16 -10.74 5.33
CA THR A 182 -2.34 -11.84 5.86
C THR A 182 -2.27 -13.01 4.89
N GLU A 183 -3.38 -13.38 4.24
CA GLU A 183 -3.42 -14.48 3.27
C GLU A 183 -2.57 -14.20 2.02
N ILE A 184 -2.54 -12.95 1.53
CA ILE A 184 -1.71 -12.55 0.38
C ILE A 184 -0.22 -12.49 0.77
N GLY A 185 0.08 -12.02 2.00
CA GLY A 185 1.44 -11.93 2.54
C GLY A 185 2.36 -10.92 1.84
N HIS A 186 1.82 -10.13 0.91
CA HIS A 186 2.55 -9.10 0.17
C HIS A 186 1.67 -7.86 -0.04
N HIS A 187 2.31 -6.73 -0.24
CA HIS A 187 1.69 -5.46 -0.62
C HIS A 187 2.61 -4.68 -1.56
N VAL A 188 2.13 -3.58 -2.14
CA VAL A 188 2.94 -2.67 -2.94
C VAL A 188 3.24 -1.42 -2.13
N GLU A 189 4.52 -1.10 -1.96
CA GLU A 189 4.96 0.18 -1.40
C GLU A 189 5.13 1.21 -2.51
N VAL A 190 4.54 2.40 -2.34
CA VAL A 190 4.61 3.53 -3.27
C VAL A 190 5.29 4.71 -2.56
N PRO A 191 6.47 5.17 -3.03
CA PRO A 191 7.27 6.16 -2.32
C PRO A 191 6.64 7.54 -2.20
N SER A 192 5.87 8.02 -3.19
CA SER A 192 5.40 9.41 -3.23
C SER A 192 4.09 9.60 -3.99
N ALA A 193 3.37 10.68 -3.68
CA ALA A 193 2.18 11.10 -4.45
C ALA A 193 2.54 11.53 -5.89
N GLY A 194 3.77 11.97 -6.16
CA GLY A 194 4.21 12.26 -7.54
C GLY A 194 4.26 11.03 -8.44
N GLU A 195 4.38 9.84 -7.85
CA GLU A 195 4.32 8.56 -8.53
C GLU A 195 2.91 7.96 -8.53
N LEU A 196 1.92 8.61 -7.91
CA LEU A 196 0.52 8.21 -7.89
C LEU A 196 -0.32 9.26 -8.64
N THR A 197 -0.90 8.88 -9.77
CA THR A 197 -1.87 9.73 -10.49
C THR A 197 -3.28 9.25 -10.22
N ILE A 198 -4.17 10.16 -9.83
CA ILE A 198 -5.61 9.93 -9.68
C ILE A 198 -6.31 10.48 -10.93
N GLY A 199 -7.11 9.65 -11.60
CA GLY A 199 -7.79 9.94 -12.87
C GLY A 199 -9.31 9.95 -12.78
#